data_AF-A0A7V3BT79-F1
#
_entry.id   AF-A0A7V3BT79-F1
#
_cell.length_a   1.000
_cell.length_b   1.000
_cell.length_c   1.000
_cell.angle_alpha   90.00
_cell.angle_beta   90.00
_cell.angle_gamma   90.00
#
_symmetry.space_group_name_H-M   'P 1'
#
loop_
_entity.id
_entity.type
_entity.pdbx_description
1 polymer ?
#
loop_
_entity_poly.entity_id
_entity_poly.type
_entity_poly.pdbx_seq_one_letter_code
_entity_poly.pdbx_strand_id
1 'polypeptide(L)'
;MKVPRRLLEQKERAERFLKDFEWTWTTAVVFSLALSFFAVITMAVIPSFWLYFAEQKLDWGGLSGTSDWRPLLRDFIAVNLTMGPFVTVVVLAVIMQNWRRRLRGGSAERPGGGYR
;
A
#
# COMPACT_ATOMS: atom_id res chain seq x y z
N MET A 1 -20.11 19.58 -10.37
CA MET A 1 -19.97 18.18 -10.84
C MET A 1 -20.98 17.31 -10.10
N LYS A 2 -21.87 16.59 -10.80
CA LYS A 2 -22.76 15.60 -10.16
C LYS A 2 -21.94 14.34 -9.89
N VAL A 3 -21.72 14.02 -8.61
CA VAL A 3 -21.03 12.78 -8.23
C VAL A 3 -21.90 11.58 -8.63
N PRO A 4 -21.36 10.58 -9.35
CA PRO A 4 -22.08 9.38 -9.71
C PRO A 4 -22.70 8.69 -8.48
N ARG A 5 -23.98 8.31 -8.53
CA ARG A 5 -24.70 7.62 -7.44
C ARG A 5 -23.95 6.38 -6.91
N ARG A 6 -23.30 5.62 -7.80
CA ARG A 6 -22.51 4.42 -7.45
C ARG A 6 -21.34 4.72 -6.51
N LEU A 7 -20.70 5.89 -6.64
CA LEU A 7 -19.61 6.27 -5.76
C LEU A 7 -20.12 6.64 -4.36
N LEU A 8 -21.32 7.22 -4.27
CA LEU A 8 -21.96 7.51 -2.98
C LEU A 8 -22.32 6.21 -2.25
N GLU A 9 -22.88 5.23 -2.95
CA GLU A 9 -23.19 3.91 -2.37
C GLU A 9 -21.94 3.17 -1.88
N GLN A 10 -20.85 3.20 -2.66
CA GLN A 10 -19.57 2.61 -2.24
C GLN A 10 -18.98 3.33 -1.03
N LYS A 11 -19.10 4.67 -1.00
CA LYS A 11 -18.66 5.48 0.13
C LYS A 11 -19.42 5.11 1.40
N GLU A 12 -20.75 5.05 1.37
CA GLU A 12 -21.57 4.70 2.55
C GLU A 12 -21.23 3.30 3.11
N ARG A 13 -21.01 2.32 2.23
CA ARG A 13 -20.57 0.97 2.64
C ARG A 13 -19.22 1.00 3.32
N ALA A 14 -18.26 1.74 2.75
CA ALA A 14 -16.94 1.88 3.31
C ALA A 14 -16.95 2.66 4.65
N GLU A 15 -17.79 3.67 4.81
CA GLU A 15 -17.96 4.39 6.08
C GLU A 15 -18.54 3.50 7.17
N ARG A 16 -19.53 2.67 6.84
CA ARG A 16 -20.09 1.68 7.78
C ARG A 16 -19.03 0.66 8.20
N PHE A 17 -18.32 0.09 7.23
CA PHE A 17 -17.23 -0.85 7.49
C PHE A 17 -16.14 -0.24 8.39
N LEU A 18 -15.66 0.97 8.07
CA LEU A 18 -14.60 1.64 8.85
C LEU A 18 -15.03 2.02 10.27
N LYS A 19 -16.33 2.28 10.47
CA LYS A 19 -16.89 2.58 11.79
C LYS A 19 -16.95 1.32 12.65
N ASP A 20 -17.43 0.22 12.08
CA ASP A 20 -17.67 -1.05 12.77
C ASP A 20 -16.40 -1.92 12.87
N PHE A 21 -15.36 -1.58 12.10
CA PHE A 21 -14.10 -2.30 12.10
C PHE A 21 -13.34 -2.15 13.43
N GLU A 22 -13.18 -3.28 14.12
CA GLU A 22 -12.41 -3.42 15.34
C GLU A 22 -11.12 -4.18 15.09
N TRP A 23 -10.04 -3.68 15.70
CA TRP A 23 -8.74 -4.36 15.66
C TRP A 23 -8.70 -5.39 16.77
N THR A 24 -9.27 -6.57 16.51
CA THR A 24 -9.21 -7.71 17.43
C THR A 24 -7.92 -8.50 17.19
N TRP A 25 -7.53 -9.34 18.16
CA TRP A 25 -6.35 -10.19 18.04
C TRP A 25 -6.35 -11.05 16.76
N THR A 26 -7.50 -11.67 16.43
CA THR A 26 -7.64 -12.48 15.21
C THR A 26 -7.41 -11.65 13.94
N THR A 27 -7.98 -10.44 13.87
CA THR A 27 -7.77 -9.56 12.71
C THR A 27 -6.31 -9.12 12.58
N ALA A 28 -5.61 -8.90 13.70
CA ALA A 28 -4.19 -8.55 13.68
C ALA A 28 -3.32 -9.71 13.17
N VAL A 29 -3.62 -10.95 13.57
CA VAL A 29 -2.92 -12.15 13.10
C VAL A 29 -3.14 -12.36 11.60
N VAL A 30 -4.40 -12.31 11.15
CA VAL A 30 -4.74 -12.47 9.72
C VAL A 30 -4.11 -11.36 8.89
N PHE A 31 -4.15 -10.12 9.37
CA PHE A 31 -3.49 -9.00 8.71
C PHE A 31 -1.98 -9.20 8.61
N SER A 32 -1.33 -9.66 9.68
CA SER A 32 0.12 -9.90 9.69
C SER A 32 0.51 -11.03 8.72
N LEU A 33 -0.29 -12.10 8.65
CA LEU A 33 -0.09 -13.18 7.69
C LEU A 33 -0.26 -12.68 6.24
N ALA A 34 -1.33 -11.93 5.97
CA ALA A 34 -1.55 -11.35 4.65
C ALA A 34 -0.43 -10.38 4.27
N LEU A 35 0.03 -9.56 5.22
CA LEU A 35 1.13 -8.62 5.03
C LEU A 35 2.46 -9.36 4.78
N SER A 36 2.71 -10.50 5.42
CA SER A 36 3.92 -11.28 5.16
C SER A 36 3.92 -11.88 3.76
N PHE A 37 2.78 -12.44 3.31
CA PHE A 37 2.66 -12.91 1.92
C PHE A 37 2.82 -11.77 0.91
N PHE A 38 2.17 -10.63 1.18
CA PHE A 38 2.31 -9.43 0.37
C PHE A 38 3.76 -8.97 0.27
N ALA A 39 4.49 -8.93 1.39
CA ALA A 39 5.89 -8.56 1.42
C ALA A 39 6.75 -9.51 0.57
N VAL A 40 6.58 -10.83 0.71
CA VAL A 40 7.34 -11.81 -0.09
C VAL A 40 7.04 -11.66 -1.59
N ILE A 41 5.77 -11.51 -1.96
CA ILE A 41 5.37 -11.38 -3.37
C ILE A 41 5.97 -10.10 -3.98
N THR A 42 5.86 -8.98 -3.28
CA THR A 42 6.27 -7.67 -3.80
C THR A 42 7.78 -7.43 -3.73
N MET A 43 8.48 -8.00 -2.74
CA MET A 43 9.93 -7.82 -2.61
C MET A 43 10.75 -8.86 -3.35
N ALA A 44 10.24 -10.09 -3.50
CA ALA A 44 10.99 -11.18 -4.10
C ALA A 44 10.37 -11.63 -5.42
N VAL A 45 9.10 -12.04 -5.43
CA VAL A 45 8.53 -12.73 -6.60
C VAL A 45 8.41 -11.81 -7.80
N ILE A 46 7.78 -10.64 -7.64
CA ILE A 46 7.56 -9.69 -8.74
C ILE A 46 8.89 -9.14 -9.28
N PRO A 47 9.82 -8.63 -8.45
CA PRO A 47 11.10 -8.13 -8.94
C PRO A 47 11.95 -9.23 -9.59
N SER A 48 11.95 -10.45 -9.04
CA SER A 48 12.69 -11.58 -9.64
C SER A 48 12.16 -11.94 -11.01
N PHE A 49 10.83 -11.98 -11.18
CA PHE A 49 10.23 -12.23 -12.49
C PHE A 49 10.57 -11.12 -13.49
N TRP A 50 10.54 -9.85 -13.06
CA TRP A 50 10.95 -8.72 -13.88
C TRP A 50 12.41 -8.83 -14.33
N LEU A 51 13.34 -9.09 -13.40
CA LEU A 51 14.76 -9.24 -13.72
C LEU A 51 15.00 -10.38 -14.71
N TYR A 52 14.37 -11.53 -14.47
CA TYR A 52 14.41 -12.68 -15.39
C TYR A 52 13.92 -12.31 -16.79
N PHE A 53 12.77 -11.62 -16.88
CA PHE A 53 12.20 -11.20 -18.17
C PHE A 53 13.10 -10.19 -18.88
N ALA A 54 13.62 -9.21 -18.15
CA ALA A 54 14.49 -8.17 -18.70
C ALA A 54 15.79 -8.76 -19.26
N GLU A 55 16.38 -9.74 -18.58
CA GLU A 55 17.58 -10.43 -19.06
C GLU A 55 17.28 -11.35 -20.23
N GLN A 56 16.26 -12.20 -20.14
CA GLN A 56 16.06 -13.26 -21.14
C GLN A 56 15.28 -12.84 -22.39
N LYS A 57 14.40 -11.84 -22.29
CA LYS A 57 13.52 -11.43 -23.40
C LYS A 57 13.88 -10.08 -24.00
N LEU A 58 14.41 -9.18 -23.17
CA LEU A 58 14.77 -7.83 -23.62
C LEU A 58 16.27 -7.68 -23.86
N ASP A 59 17.09 -8.65 -23.47
CA ASP A 59 18.55 -8.59 -23.51
C ASP A 59 19.09 -7.35 -22.77
N TRP A 60 18.43 -6.97 -21.67
CA TRP A 60 18.85 -5.88 -20.78
C TRP A 60 19.82 -6.39 -19.70
N GLY A 61 20.54 -7.47 -20.01
CA GLY A 61 21.58 -8.01 -19.15
C GLY A 61 22.82 -7.11 -19.11
N GLY A 62 23.71 -7.37 -18.15
CA GLY A 62 24.97 -6.64 -17.98
C GLY A 62 25.03 -5.73 -16.75
N LEU A 63 26.19 -5.11 -16.53
CA LEU A 63 26.40 -4.17 -15.43
C LEU A 63 25.77 -2.81 -15.74
N SER A 64 24.93 -2.33 -14.82
CA SER A 64 24.45 -0.95 -14.81
C SER A 64 25.60 0.03 -14.57
N GLY A 65 25.60 1.17 -15.29
CA GLY A 65 26.62 2.23 -15.16
C GLY A 65 27.68 2.29 -16.27
N THR A 66 27.50 1.54 -17.36
CA THR A 66 28.28 1.69 -18.60
C THR A 66 27.57 2.63 -19.58
N SER A 67 28.04 2.76 -20.83
CA SER A 67 27.39 3.59 -21.85
C SER A 67 25.96 3.15 -22.21
N ASP A 68 25.55 1.93 -21.80
CA ASP A 68 24.21 1.42 -22.03
C ASP A 68 23.27 1.74 -20.86
N TRP A 69 22.13 2.36 -21.18
CA TRP A 69 21.11 2.79 -20.23
C TRP A 69 20.13 1.66 -19.87
N ARG A 70 20.06 0.58 -20.66
CA ARG A 70 19.06 -0.48 -20.48
C ARG A 70 19.15 -1.19 -19.12
N PRO A 71 20.34 -1.55 -18.61
CA PRO A 71 20.45 -2.18 -17.28
C PRO A 71 20.09 -1.19 -16.15
N LEU A 72 20.34 0.10 -16.35
CA LEU A 72 19.94 1.14 -15.39
C LEU A 72 18.41 1.25 -15.32
N LEU A 73 17.70 1.22 -16.45
CA LEU A 73 16.23 1.22 -16.44
C LEU A 73 15.66 -0.07 -15.84
N ARG A 74 16.27 -1.23 -16.11
CA ARG A 74 15.91 -2.52 -15.49
C ARG A 74 15.93 -2.41 -13.97
N ASP A 75 17.06 -1.93 -13.43
CA ASP A 75 17.28 -1.85 -11.98
C ASP A 75 16.35 -0.81 -11.36
N PHE A 76 16.13 0.33 -12.02
CA PHE A 76 15.17 1.34 -11.60
C PHE A 76 13.75 0.76 -11.49
N ILE A 77 13.29 0.00 -12.48
CA ILE A 77 11.97 -0.65 -12.44
C ILE A 77 11.91 -1.68 -11.32
N ALA A 78 12.96 -2.50 -11.14
CA ALA A 78 13.00 -3.49 -10.07
C ALA A 78 12.88 -2.85 -8.67
N VAL A 79 13.61 -1.76 -8.41
CA VAL A 79 13.53 -1.02 -7.15
C VAL A 79 12.14 -0.43 -6.93
N ASN A 80 11.53 0.14 -7.98
CA ASN A 80 10.18 0.71 -7.87
C ASN A 80 9.10 -0.36 -7.68
N LEU A 81 9.25 -1.54 -8.28
CA LEU A 81 8.36 -2.68 -8.05
C LEU A 81 8.45 -3.19 -6.61
N THR A 82 9.61 -3.09 -5.98
CA THR A 82 9.79 -3.42 -4.56
C THR A 82 9.20 -2.34 -3.65
N MET A 83 9.56 -1.07 -3.85
CA MET A 83 9.20 0.03 -2.94
C MET A 83 7.76 0.55 -3.14
N GLY A 84 7.31 0.63 -4.39
CA GLY A 84 6.01 1.21 -4.76
C GLY A 84 4.81 0.57 -4.04
N PRO A 85 4.73 -0.76 -3.94
CA PRO A 85 3.66 -1.42 -3.19
C PRO A 85 3.64 -1.04 -1.70
N PHE A 86 4.79 -0.92 -1.05
CA PHE A 86 4.87 -0.51 0.36
C PHE A 86 4.45 0.95 0.55
N VAL A 87 4.94 1.85 -0.29
CA VAL A 87 4.49 3.25 -0.29
C VAL A 87 2.96 3.33 -0.45
N THR A 88 2.40 2.51 -1.34
CA THR A 88 0.95 2.43 -1.53
C THR A 88 0.22 1.98 -0.27
N VAL A 89 0.70 0.93 0.42
CA VAL A 89 0.10 0.49 1.70
C VAL A 89 0.15 1.59 2.75
N VAL A 90 1.29 2.29 2.88
CA VAL A 90 1.44 3.41 3.83
C VAL A 90 0.47 4.54 3.51
N VAL A 91 0.39 4.96 2.26
CA VAL A 91 -0.55 6.02 1.83
C VAL A 91 -2.00 5.62 2.10
N LEU A 92 -2.38 4.38 1.77
CA LEU A 92 -3.72 3.85 2.06
C LEU A 92 -4.01 3.84 3.56
N ALA A 93 -3.05 3.42 4.39
CA ALA A 93 -3.17 3.44 5.83
C ALA A 93 -3.39 4.87 6.36
N VAL A 94 -2.63 5.85 5.88
CA VAL A 94 -2.79 7.26 6.26
C VAL A 94 -4.17 7.78 5.85
N ILE A 95 -4.64 7.47 4.64
CA ILE A 95 -5.99 7.84 4.18
C ILE A 95 -7.06 7.23 5.09
N MET A 96 -6.96 5.94 5.41
CA MET A 96 -7.90 5.25 6.29
C MET A 96 -7.90 5.83 7.70
N GLN A 97 -6.71 6.12 8.27
CA GLN A 97 -6.59 6.74 9.58
C GLN A 97 -7.24 8.12 9.62
N ASN A 98 -6.98 8.95 8.62
CA ASN A 98 -7.57 10.29 8.51
C ASN A 98 -9.10 10.22 8.33
N TRP A 99 -9.60 9.27 7.54
CA TRP A 99 -11.03 9.07 7.35
C TRP A 99 -11.71 8.60 8.64
N ARG A 100 -11.10 7.65 9.36
CA ARG A 100 -11.60 7.18 10.67
C ARG A 100 -11.65 8.30 11.70
N ARG A 101 -10.63 9.18 11.74
CA ARG A 101 -10.61 10.39 12.59
C ARG A 101 -11.79 11.32 12.27
N ARG A 102 -12.06 11.56 10.98
CA ARG A 102 -13.20 12.37 10.54
C ARG A 102 -14.54 11.75 10.93
N LEU A 103 -14.72 10.44 10.73
CA LEU A 103 -15.96 9.73 11.05
C LEU A 103 -16.26 9.68 12.56
N ARG A 104 -15.23 9.73 13.41
CA ARG A 104 -15.39 9.78 14.87
C ARG A 104 -15.70 11.18 15.40
N GLY A 105 -15.75 12.18 14.52
CA GLY A 105 -15.84 13.60 14.88
C GLY A 105 -14.56 14.07 15.59
N GLY A 106 -14.18 15.34 15.42
CA GLY A 106 -13.02 15.96 16.10
C GLY A 106 -13.07 16.00 17.63
N SER A 107 -13.85 15.13 18.30
CA SER A 107 -13.91 15.04 19.77
C SER A 107 -12.75 14.26 20.40
N ALA A 108 -11.80 13.74 19.60
CA ALA A 108 -10.52 13.25 20.11
C ALA A 108 -9.51 14.38 20.39
N GLU A 109 -9.79 15.61 19.91
CA GLU A 109 -9.14 16.85 20.33
C GLU A 109 -9.86 17.44 21.56
N ARG A 110 -10.31 16.59 22.50
CA ARG A 110 -10.57 17.05 23.85
C ARG A 110 -9.22 17.06 24.57
N PRO A 111 -8.76 18.20 25.09
CA PRO A 111 -7.47 18.28 25.76
C PRO A 111 -7.45 17.25 26.90
N GLY A 112 -6.47 16.35 26.85
CA GLY A 112 -6.13 15.48 27.97
C GLY A 112 -5.75 16.37 29.15
N GLY A 113 -6.67 16.51 30.10
CA GLY A 113 -6.52 17.38 31.25
C GLY A 113 -7.81 17.40 32.05
N GLY A 114 -8.16 16.25 32.65
CA GLY A 114 -9.37 16.16 33.47
C GLY A 114 -9.65 14.76 34.02
N TYR A 115 -9.02 14.47 35.16
CA TYR A 115 -9.40 13.52 36.22
C TYR A 115 -9.40 12.01 35.93
N ARG A 116 -8.27 11.37 36.21
CA ARG A 116 -8.06 10.63 37.47
C ARG A 116 -6.59 10.27 37.66
#